data_AF-A0A965G1R0-F1
#
_entry.id   AF-A0A965G1R0-F1
#
_cell.length_a   1.000
_cell.length_b   1.000
_cell.length_c   1.000
_cell.angle_alpha   90.00
_cell.angle_beta   90.00
_cell.angle_gamma   90.00
#
_symmetry.space_group_name_H-M   'P 1'
#
loop_
_entity.id
_entity.type
_entity.pdbx_description
1 polymer ?
#
loop_
_entity_poly.entity_id
_entity_poly.type
_entity_poly.pdbx_seq_one_letter_code
_entity_poly.pdbx_strand_id
1 'polypeptide(L)'
;WIAELSSGNAWRRETAQRLLVERNDANLAPALVDVATNGAAPMGRVHALWTLEGMGALRWEAVAACIRHADPRVRAAGVRNAESFLSAPKSEDAVALLKAVALTETAPEVQQQLVLSLGEARTLALEPDFDAYLSAAALAHRAEDVSFIQDALISGLQGRELEVFTAIVRKPELYSKTLPAALLRCVFAERKSARVEKALSVIAALPLKSQQLTLLGSLAIHPTVTAKRPIKCEAEPAALVKFAKNKDAGIQKALAAVQKLIVWPGKPGVQVVALTPLTNDEQSQFDAGKQTFIGLCAACHQPTGKGLEGLAPPLADSEWVNGNPARIARIVMHGLRGPVKVKGLTYSLDMPAAGFLSDAQIADVLTYIRREWDHEAAPVKIDFVKTIREQTKGRNDAWTEKELLGIK
;
A
#
# COMPACT_ATOMS: atom_id res chain seq x y z
N TRP A 1 30.97 26.24 0.36
CA TRP A 1 29.55 25.84 0.31
C TRP A 1 29.08 25.18 1.61
N ILE A 2 29.86 24.30 2.25
CA ILE A 2 29.46 23.64 3.52
C ILE A 2 29.02 24.65 4.60
N ALA A 3 29.76 25.74 4.82
CA ALA A 3 29.37 26.76 5.80
C ALA A 3 27.99 27.40 5.52
N GLU A 4 27.60 27.52 4.24
CA GLU A 4 26.32 28.09 3.84
C GLU A 4 25.12 27.19 4.16
N LEU A 5 25.33 25.90 4.45
CA LEU A 5 24.26 25.01 4.93
C LEU A 5 23.68 25.50 6.26
N SER A 6 24.47 26.21 7.06
CA SER A 6 24.06 26.80 8.35
C SER A 6 23.56 28.25 8.22
N SER A 7 23.45 28.78 7.01
CA SER A 7 23.02 30.16 6.76
C SER A 7 21.61 30.41 7.30
N GLY A 8 21.33 31.61 7.83
CA GLY A 8 19.97 32.02 8.17
C GLY A 8 19.05 32.16 6.93
N ASN A 9 19.63 32.33 5.75
CA ASN A 9 18.91 32.51 4.49
C ASN A 9 18.62 31.16 3.80
N ALA A 10 17.35 30.85 3.55
CA ALA A 10 16.92 29.57 2.96
C ALA A 10 17.48 29.33 1.55
N TRP A 11 17.44 30.33 0.68
CA TRP A 11 17.96 30.24 -0.68
C TRP A 11 19.45 29.88 -0.70
N ARG A 12 20.25 30.44 0.23
CA ARG A 12 21.67 30.09 0.35
C ARG A 12 21.87 28.63 0.79
N ARG A 13 21.10 28.16 1.78
CA ARG A 13 21.18 26.77 2.25
C ARG A 13 20.81 25.77 1.14
N GLU A 14 19.69 25.99 0.48
CA GLU A 14 19.18 25.13 -0.59
C GLU A 14 20.12 25.13 -1.80
N THR A 15 20.63 26.30 -2.19
CA THR A 15 21.60 26.42 -3.29
C THR A 15 22.91 25.71 -2.93
N ALA A 16 23.41 25.87 -1.70
CA ALA A 16 24.62 25.20 -1.25
C ALA A 16 24.44 23.67 -1.24
N GLN A 17 23.33 23.15 -0.72
CA GLN A 17 23.01 21.73 -0.74
C GLN A 17 22.97 21.20 -2.18
N ARG A 18 22.21 21.85 -3.08
CA ARG A 18 22.12 21.46 -4.49
C ARG A 18 23.51 21.37 -5.14
N LEU A 19 24.32 22.41 -5.01
CA LEU A 19 25.67 22.45 -5.60
C LEU A 19 26.60 21.39 -5.02
N LEU A 20 26.48 21.07 -3.73
CA LEU A 20 27.26 20.01 -3.09
C LEU A 20 26.86 18.62 -3.60
N VAL A 21 25.56 18.36 -3.74
CA VAL A 21 25.04 17.10 -4.29
C VAL A 21 25.40 16.96 -5.78
N GLU A 22 25.20 17.99 -6.59
CA GLU A 22 25.53 17.99 -8.03
C GLU A 22 27.02 17.76 -8.28
N ARG A 23 27.89 18.34 -7.44
CA ARG A 23 29.35 18.15 -7.55
C ARG A 23 29.80 16.77 -7.08
N ASN A 24 29.11 16.20 -6.09
CA ASN A 24 29.37 14.87 -5.52
C ASN A 24 30.85 14.59 -5.16
N ASP A 25 31.53 15.57 -4.54
CA ASP A 25 32.94 15.45 -4.15
C ASP A 25 33.08 14.67 -2.85
N ALA A 26 33.46 13.39 -2.94
CA ALA A 26 33.56 12.48 -1.80
C ALA A 26 34.50 12.97 -0.67
N ASN A 27 35.47 13.84 -0.99
CA ASN A 27 36.38 14.39 0.02
C ASN A 27 35.67 15.34 1.00
N LEU A 28 34.47 15.82 0.67
CA LEU A 28 33.67 16.69 1.51
C LEU A 28 32.83 15.93 2.55
N ALA A 29 32.67 14.61 2.40
CA ALA A 29 31.83 13.80 3.27
C ALA A 29 32.22 13.91 4.77
N PRO A 30 33.50 13.85 5.17
CA PRO A 30 33.87 13.99 6.58
C PRO A 30 33.43 15.33 7.19
N ALA A 31 33.57 16.43 6.44
CA ALA A 31 33.15 17.76 6.90
C ALA A 31 31.63 17.88 7.00
N LEU A 32 30.89 17.25 6.08
CA LEU A 32 29.42 17.20 6.14
C LEU A 32 28.92 16.34 7.31
N VAL A 33 29.59 15.22 7.62
CA VAL A 33 29.31 14.39 8.81
C VAL A 33 29.52 15.21 10.09
N ASP A 34 30.59 16.00 10.16
CA ASP A 34 30.83 16.90 11.29
C ASP A 34 29.72 17.95 11.44
N VAL A 35 29.29 18.60 10.34
CA VAL A 35 28.16 19.55 10.40
C VAL A 35 26.88 18.89 10.88
N ALA A 36 26.55 17.69 10.40
CA ALA A 36 25.37 16.95 10.84
C ALA A 36 25.45 16.55 12.34
N THR A 37 26.62 16.13 12.80
CA THR A 37 26.84 15.58 14.15
C THR A 37 27.05 16.67 15.20
N ASN A 38 27.78 17.72 14.87
CA ASN A 38 28.31 18.72 15.81
C ASN A 38 27.90 20.17 15.49
N GLY A 39 27.31 20.43 14.32
CA GLY A 39 26.94 21.79 13.91
C GLY A 39 26.00 22.49 14.89
N ALA A 40 26.17 23.80 15.10
CA ALA A 40 25.33 24.55 16.04
C ALA A 40 23.92 24.87 15.49
N ALA A 41 23.80 25.03 14.16
CA ALA A 41 22.54 25.40 13.51
C ALA A 41 21.67 24.17 13.20
N PRO A 42 20.43 24.07 13.71
CA PRO A 42 19.54 22.94 13.43
C PRO A 42 19.33 22.69 11.94
N MET A 43 19.03 23.76 11.17
CA MET A 43 18.89 23.63 9.72
C MET A 43 20.20 23.24 9.03
N GLY A 44 21.34 23.68 9.55
CA GLY A 44 22.65 23.25 9.06
C GLY A 44 22.83 21.73 9.14
N ARG A 45 22.41 21.13 10.26
CA ARG A 45 22.42 19.67 10.43
C ARG A 45 21.48 18.96 9.45
N VAL A 46 20.26 19.47 9.30
CA VAL A 46 19.27 18.90 8.35
C VAL A 46 19.81 18.93 6.92
N HIS A 47 20.30 20.07 6.47
CA HIS A 47 20.84 20.20 5.10
C HIS A 47 22.10 19.37 4.91
N ALA A 48 23.00 19.30 5.90
CA ALA A 48 24.17 18.43 5.81
C ALA A 48 23.79 16.95 5.71
N LEU A 49 22.79 16.50 6.47
CA LEU A 49 22.30 15.13 6.44
C LEU A 49 21.71 14.77 5.06
N TRP A 50 20.85 15.63 4.51
CA TRP A 50 20.29 15.43 3.17
C TRP A 50 21.31 15.58 2.05
N THR A 51 22.35 16.39 2.25
CA THR A 51 23.48 16.47 1.31
C THR A 51 24.24 15.15 1.29
N LEU A 52 24.52 14.55 2.45
CA LEU A 52 25.18 13.24 2.54
C LEU A 52 24.35 12.13 1.90
N GLU A 53 23.04 12.13 2.10
CA GLU A 53 22.12 11.17 1.46
C GLU A 53 22.16 11.32 -0.07
N GLY A 54 21.99 12.53 -0.60
CA GLY A 54 22.01 12.78 -2.05
C GLY A 54 23.35 12.45 -2.72
N MET A 55 24.45 12.47 -1.95
CA MET A 55 25.78 12.06 -2.40
C MET A 55 26.03 10.54 -2.27
N GLY A 56 25.11 9.77 -1.67
CA GLY A 56 25.33 8.36 -1.33
C GLY A 56 26.43 8.16 -0.26
N ALA A 57 26.73 9.21 0.52
CA ALA A 57 27.81 9.25 1.50
C ALA A 57 27.30 9.23 2.95
N LEU A 58 26.01 8.92 3.15
CA LEU A 58 25.34 8.90 4.44
C LEU A 58 26.03 7.94 5.43
N ARG A 59 26.14 8.38 6.68
CA ARG A 59 26.79 7.61 7.75
C ARG A 59 25.89 7.48 8.97
N TRP A 60 25.92 6.30 9.60
CA TRP A 60 25.07 5.99 10.74
C TRP A 60 25.32 6.94 11.92
N GLU A 61 26.57 7.33 12.18
CA GLU A 61 26.92 8.25 13.26
C GLU A 61 26.21 9.61 13.14
N ALA A 62 26.14 10.16 11.92
CA ALA A 62 25.47 11.43 11.64
C ALA A 62 23.95 11.30 11.82
N VAL A 63 23.37 10.22 11.28
CA VAL A 63 21.94 9.92 11.41
C VAL A 63 21.56 9.77 12.88
N ALA A 64 22.30 8.96 13.62
CA ALA A 64 22.03 8.68 15.03
C ALA A 64 22.21 9.92 15.93
N ALA A 65 23.13 10.83 15.59
CA ALA A 65 23.27 12.11 16.26
C ALA A 65 22.06 13.02 16.00
N CYS A 66 21.60 13.11 14.75
CA CYS A 66 20.42 13.90 14.39
C CYS A 66 19.13 13.38 15.06
N ILE A 67 18.95 12.06 15.16
CA ILE A 67 17.81 11.44 15.86
C ILE A 67 17.74 11.84 17.34
N ARG A 68 18.90 12.05 17.99
CA ARG A 68 19.00 12.43 19.41
C ARG A 68 18.98 13.94 19.64
N HIS A 69 18.82 14.75 18.60
CA HIS A 69 18.92 16.19 18.68
C HIS A 69 17.71 16.84 19.38
N ALA A 70 17.90 17.99 20.02
CA ALA A 70 16.83 18.68 20.75
C ALA A 70 15.74 19.29 19.85
N ASP A 71 16.10 19.74 18.65
CA ASP A 71 15.17 20.28 17.65
C ASP A 71 14.40 19.15 16.91
N PRO A 72 13.06 19.16 16.92
CA PRO A 72 12.26 18.09 16.31
C PRO A 72 12.45 17.97 14.79
N ARG A 73 12.78 19.05 14.08
CA ARG A 73 13.02 19.00 12.63
C ARG A 73 14.28 18.21 12.31
N VAL A 74 15.30 18.33 13.15
CA VAL A 74 16.54 17.55 13.03
C VAL A 74 16.28 16.09 13.34
N ARG A 75 15.47 15.80 14.38
CA ARG A 75 15.07 14.43 14.71
C ARG A 75 14.30 13.78 13.57
N ALA A 76 13.27 14.45 13.04
CA ALA A 76 12.48 13.95 11.92
C ALA A 76 13.35 13.65 10.69
N ALA A 77 14.28 14.56 10.34
CA ALA A 77 15.24 14.32 9.25
C ALA A 77 16.14 13.11 9.54
N GLY A 78 16.64 12.98 10.78
CA GLY A 78 17.39 11.81 11.25
C GLY A 78 16.61 10.52 11.10
N VAL A 79 15.37 10.48 11.58
CA VAL A 79 14.50 9.29 11.51
C VAL A 79 14.25 8.88 10.07
N ARG A 80 13.94 9.82 9.18
CA ARG A 80 13.74 9.54 7.74
C ARG A 80 15.01 8.97 7.07
N ASN A 81 16.17 9.56 7.38
CA ASN A 81 17.46 9.09 6.83
C ASN A 81 17.91 7.75 7.43
N ALA A 82 17.35 7.32 8.58
CA ALA A 82 17.62 6.01 9.14
C ALA A 82 17.05 4.86 8.30
N GLU A 83 16.08 5.12 7.42
CA GLU A 83 15.48 4.10 6.56
C GLU A 83 16.51 3.38 5.67
N SER A 84 17.52 4.11 5.18
CA SER A 84 18.63 3.53 4.41
C SER A 84 19.48 2.52 5.20
N PHE A 85 19.34 2.49 6.53
CA PHE A 85 20.04 1.57 7.43
C PHE A 85 19.12 0.47 7.98
N LEU A 86 17.81 0.48 7.69
CA LEU A 86 16.87 -0.54 8.14
C LEU A 86 17.03 -1.86 7.38
N SER A 87 17.56 -1.80 6.16
CA SER A 87 18.08 -2.95 5.43
C SER A 87 19.59 -2.89 5.54
N ALA A 88 20.22 -3.97 6.03
CA ALA A 88 21.63 -4.04 6.40
C ALA A 88 22.58 -3.24 5.47
N PRO A 89 23.67 -2.64 5.99
CA PRO A 89 24.25 -2.81 7.34
C PRO A 89 23.63 -1.88 8.41
N LYS A 90 23.71 -2.27 9.69
CA LYS A 90 23.27 -1.51 10.89
C LYS A 90 21.77 -1.50 11.23
N SER A 91 21.00 -2.45 10.69
CA SER A 91 19.56 -2.57 10.96
C SER A 91 19.20 -2.71 12.45
N GLU A 92 19.99 -3.46 13.23
CA GLU A 92 19.74 -3.64 14.67
C GLU A 92 19.91 -2.33 15.44
N ASP A 93 21.02 -1.63 15.24
CA ASP A 93 21.31 -0.34 15.88
C ASP A 93 20.24 0.71 15.51
N ALA A 94 19.84 0.73 14.23
CA ALA A 94 18.83 1.65 13.73
C ALA A 94 17.47 1.38 14.37
N VAL A 95 17.00 0.14 14.35
CA VAL A 95 15.72 -0.23 14.94
C VAL A 95 15.73 0.03 16.45
N ALA A 96 16.80 -0.34 17.16
CA ALA A 96 16.90 -0.12 18.59
C ALA A 96 16.78 1.36 18.96
N LEU A 97 17.44 2.25 18.21
CA LEU A 97 17.35 3.69 18.44
C LEU A 97 15.94 4.22 18.13
N LEU A 98 15.34 3.84 17.00
CA LEU A 98 14.00 4.28 16.63
C LEU A 98 12.95 3.83 17.64
N LYS A 99 13.04 2.58 18.15
CA LYS A 99 12.19 2.08 19.23
C LYS A 99 12.35 2.91 20.50
N ALA A 100 13.59 3.19 20.92
CA ALA A 100 13.85 3.97 22.12
C ALA A 100 13.25 5.38 22.04
N VAL A 101 13.40 6.05 20.89
CA VAL A 101 12.82 7.39 20.67
C VAL A 101 11.29 7.33 20.62
N ALA A 102 10.71 6.31 19.98
CA ALA A 102 9.27 6.10 19.92
C ALA A 102 8.62 5.91 21.32
N LEU A 103 9.38 5.55 22.35
CA LEU A 103 8.91 5.45 23.74
C LEU A 103 8.83 6.79 24.48
N THR A 104 9.41 7.87 23.97
CA THR A 104 9.43 9.16 24.69
C THR A 104 9.09 10.38 23.83
N GLU A 105 9.05 10.24 22.51
CA GLU A 105 8.81 11.37 21.59
C GLU A 105 7.41 11.99 21.77
N THR A 106 7.37 13.32 21.73
CA THR A 106 6.15 14.12 21.92
C THR A 106 5.86 15.05 20.74
N ALA A 107 6.84 15.33 19.88
CA ALA A 107 6.65 16.21 18.72
C ALA A 107 5.90 15.48 17.59
N PRO A 108 4.68 15.91 17.20
CA PRO A 108 3.83 15.19 16.26
C PRO A 108 4.51 14.86 14.92
N GLU A 109 5.33 15.76 14.39
CA GLU A 109 6.07 15.57 13.14
C GLU A 109 7.11 14.45 13.25
N VAL A 110 7.75 14.29 14.41
CA VAL A 110 8.70 13.21 14.65
C VAL A 110 7.96 11.90 14.90
N GLN A 111 6.85 11.94 15.64
CA GLN A 111 6.01 10.76 15.88
C GLN A 111 5.48 10.18 14.56
N GLN A 112 5.00 11.03 13.65
CA GLN A 112 4.55 10.64 12.32
C GLN A 112 5.69 10.00 11.52
N GLN A 113 6.86 10.63 11.48
CA GLN A 113 8.00 10.08 10.76
C GLN A 113 8.48 8.75 11.36
N LEU A 114 8.44 8.59 12.69
CA LEU A 114 8.78 7.34 13.38
C LEU A 114 7.85 6.20 12.99
N VAL A 115 6.53 6.40 13.02
CA VAL A 115 5.59 5.33 12.65
C VAL A 115 5.71 4.92 11.18
N LEU A 116 5.99 5.87 10.28
CA LEU A 116 6.27 5.58 8.87
C LEU A 116 7.56 4.77 8.72
N SER A 117 8.65 5.22 9.34
CA SER A 117 9.98 4.62 9.17
C SER A 117 10.07 3.24 9.83
N LEU A 118 9.45 3.06 11.00
CA LEU A 118 9.34 1.75 11.65
C LEU A 118 8.55 0.74 10.81
N GLY A 119 7.62 1.22 9.97
CA GLY A 119 6.96 0.41 8.95
C GLY A 119 7.93 -0.20 7.93
N GLU A 120 9.00 0.51 7.56
CA GLU A 120 9.98 0.03 6.59
C GLU A 120 11.00 -0.99 7.14
N ALA A 121 10.98 -1.29 8.44
CA ALA A 121 11.80 -2.32 9.06
C ALA A 121 11.29 -3.76 8.74
N ARG A 122 11.18 -4.09 7.45
CA ARG A 122 10.57 -5.34 6.94
C ARG A 122 11.34 -6.60 7.30
N THR A 123 12.65 -6.49 7.47
CA THR A 123 13.60 -7.59 7.73
C THR A 123 13.43 -8.24 9.11
N LEU A 124 12.70 -7.61 10.03
CA LEU A 124 12.38 -8.18 11.36
C LEU A 124 11.12 -9.06 11.36
N ALA A 125 10.48 -9.28 10.21
CA ALA A 125 9.27 -10.09 10.09
C ALA A 125 9.48 -11.62 10.27
N LEU A 126 10.72 -12.07 10.49
CA LEU A 126 11.07 -13.49 10.66
C LEU A 126 11.58 -13.86 12.05
N GLU A 127 11.79 -12.88 12.94
CA GLU A 127 12.13 -13.14 14.35
C GLU A 127 10.87 -12.99 15.23
N PRO A 128 10.76 -13.72 16.36
CA PRO A 128 9.62 -13.65 17.28
C PRO A 128 9.36 -12.25 17.88
N ASP A 129 10.30 -11.32 17.72
CA ASP A 129 10.23 -9.96 18.25
C ASP A 129 9.55 -9.00 17.26
N PHE A 130 8.21 -9.00 17.30
CA PHE A 130 7.29 -7.99 16.75
C PHE A 130 7.49 -6.56 17.30
N ASP A 131 8.58 -6.34 17.99
CA ASP A 131 8.82 -5.32 18.99
C ASP A 131 8.89 -3.90 18.41
N ALA A 132 9.34 -3.76 17.16
CA ALA A 132 9.33 -2.50 16.42
C ALA A 132 7.90 -2.04 16.07
N TYR A 133 7.03 -2.95 15.60
CA TYR A 133 5.64 -2.64 15.30
C TYR A 133 4.82 -2.40 16.56
N LEU A 134 5.12 -3.13 17.65
CA LEU A 134 4.51 -2.89 18.95
C LEU A 134 4.91 -1.53 19.51
N SER A 135 6.15 -1.09 19.28
CA SER A 135 6.60 0.27 19.64
C SER A 135 5.88 1.34 18.81
N ALA A 136 5.73 1.12 17.49
CA ALA A 136 4.98 2.04 16.63
C ALA A 136 3.48 2.09 16.97
N ALA A 137 2.89 0.95 17.32
CA ALA A 137 1.50 0.87 17.78
C ALA A 137 1.30 1.51 19.15
N ALA A 138 2.25 1.36 20.08
CA ALA A 138 2.24 2.03 21.37
C ALA A 138 2.39 3.56 21.20
N LEU A 139 3.23 4.00 20.27
CA LEU A 139 3.34 5.41 19.91
C LEU A 139 2.02 5.96 19.36
N ALA A 140 1.39 5.25 18.42
CA ALA A 140 0.09 5.66 17.87
C ALA A 140 -1.01 5.71 18.94
N HIS A 141 -0.92 4.91 19.99
CA HIS A 141 -1.83 5.00 21.12
C HIS A 141 -1.62 6.26 21.96
N ARG A 142 -0.37 6.60 22.30
CA ARG A 142 -0.06 7.79 23.09
C ARG A 142 -0.35 9.09 22.35
N ALA A 143 -0.39 9.04 21.04
CA ALA A 143 -0.70 10.17 20.18
C ALA A 143 -2.13 10.08 19.60
N GLU A 144 -3.06 9.47 20.32
CA GLU A 144 -4.45 9.27 19.86
C GLU A 144 -5.19 10.58 19.53
N ASP A 145 -4.77 11.70 20.12
CA ASP A 145 -5.30 13.04 19.83
C ASP A 145 -4.85 13.60 18.47
N VAL A 146 -3.85 12.98 17.83
CA VAL A 146 -3.32 13.36 16.52
C VAL A 146 -3.89 12.44 15.46
N SER A 147 -4.91 12.94 14.75
CA SER A 147 -5.77 12.15 13.85
C SER A 147 -5.03 11.32 12.78
N PHE A 148 -3.85 11.76 12.34
CA PHE A 148 -3.13 11.14 11.21
C PHE A 148 -2.07 10.11 11.61
N ILE A 149 -1.68 9.98 12.88
CA ILE A 149 -0.60 9.06 13.27
C ILE A 149 -1.03 7.59 13.12
N GLN A 150 -2.30 7.28 13.42
CA GLN A 150 -2.82 5.93 13.20
C GLN A 150 -2.82 5.56 11.71
N ASP A 151 -3.19 6.50 10.84
CA ASP A 151 -3.20 6.28 9.39
C ASP A 151 -1.78 6.11 8.83
N ALA A 152 -0.83 6.91 9.33
CA ALA A 152 0.59 6.78 9.00
C ALA A 152 1.13 5.39 9.39
N LEU A 153 0.82 4.91 10.60
CA LEU A 153 1.16 3.55 11.01
C LEU A 153 0.56 2.50 10.05
N ILE A 154 -0.75 2.56 9.78
CA ILE A 154 -1.42 1.59 8.92
C ILE A 154 -0.82 1.59 7.51
N SER A 155 -0.48 2.76 6.96
CA SER A 155 0.12 2.86 5.63
C SER A 155 1.49 2.17 5.55
N GLY A 156 2.28 2.21 6.62
CA GLY A 156 3.57 1.53 6.72
C GLY A 156 3.46 0.01 6.94
N LEU A 157 2.27 -0.53 7.17
CA LEU A 157 2.06 -1.94 7.53
C LEU A 157 1.65 -2.85 6.38
N GLN A 158 1.76 -2.40 5.12
CA GLN A 158 1.29 -3.16 3.95
C GLN A 158 1.71 -4.65 4.00
N GLY A 159 0.72 -5.55 4.03
CA GLY A 159 0.89 -7.01 4.04
C GLY A 159 1.15 -7.63 5.43
N ARG A 160 1.31 -6.82 6.48
CA ARG A 160 1.60 -7.21 7.87
C ARG A 160 0.48 -6.87 8.86
N GLU A 161 -0.67 -6.42 8.35
CA GLU A 161 -1.78 -5.90 9.15
C GLU A 161 -2.38 -6.97 10.07
N LEU A 162 -2.46 -8.23 9.62
CA LEU A 162 -2.96 -9.36 10.40
C LEU A 162 -2.05 -9.68 11.57
N GLU A 163 -0.74 -9.63 11.35
CA GLU A 163 0.27 -9.97 12.32
C GLU A 163 0.27 -8.94 13.46
N VAL A 164 0.25 -7.64 13.11
CA VAL A 164 0.11 -6.57 14.10
C VAL A 164 -1.24 -6.64 14.81
N PHE A 165 -2.35 -6.85 14.08
CA PHE A 165 -3.69 -7.04 14.66
C PHE A 165 -3.70 -8.14 15.71
N THR A 166 -3.10 -9.30 15.39
CA THR A 166 -3.05 -10.46 16.29
C THR A 166 -2.25 -10.16 17.55
N ALA A 167 -1.19 -9.38 17.46
CA ALA A 167 -0.35 -9.03 18.59
C ALA A 167 -1.04 -8.01 19.52
N ILE A 168 -1.63 -6.95 18.95
CA ILE A 168 -2.21 -5.86 19.75
C ILE A 168 -3.53 -6.23 20.42
N VAL A 169 -4.35 -7.08 19.77
CA VAL A 169 -5.69 -7.42 20.29
C VAL A 169 -5.63 -8.24 21.59
N ARG A 170 -4.48 -8.85 21.89
CA ARG A 170 -4.23 -9.61 23.13
C ARG A 170 -3.75 -8.73 24.30
N LYS A 171 -3.40 -7.47 24.04
CA LYS A 171 -2.92 -6.49 25.03
C LYS A 171 -3.67 -5.15 24.86
N PRO A 172 -5.01 -5.16 24.96
CA PRO A 172 -5.85 -4.00 24.63
C PRO A 172 -5.54 -2.73 25.45
N GLU A 173 -4.93 -2.88 26.62
CA GLU A 173 -4.50 -1.81 27.52
C GLU A 173 -3.29 -1.00 27.00
N LEU A 174 -2.54 -1.55 26.05
CA LEU A 174 -1.33 -0.91 25.51
C LEU A 174 -1.58 -0.13 24.21
N TYR A 175 -2.78 -0.23 23.65
CA TYR A 175 -3.07 0.24 22.29
C TYR A 175 -4.40 0.99 22.18
N SER A 176 -4.48 1.88 21.17
CA SER A 176 -5.70 2.62 20.89
C SER A 176 -6.86 1.68 20.63
N LYS A 177 -8.04 2.02 21.17
CA LYS A 177 -9.28 1.26 21.01
C LYS A 177 -9.72 1.14 19.55
N THR A 178 -9.31 2.06 18.68
CA THR A 178 -9.71 2.11 17.26
C THR A 178 -8.77 1.34 16.35
N LEU A 179 -7.50 1.17 16.72
CA LEU A 179 -6.47 0.56 15.88
C LEU A 179 -6.76 -0.91 15.53
N PRO A 180 -7.18 -1.80 16.46
CA PRO A 180 -7.52 -3.18 16.12
C PRO A 180 -8.62 -3.29 15.06
N ALA A 181 -9.66 -2.45 15.16
CA ALA A 181 -10.73 -2.43 14.18
C ALA A 181 -10.25 -1.93 12.81
N ALA A 182 -9.36 -0.93 12.78
CA ALA A 182 -8.79 -0.40 11.54
C ALA A 182 -7.91 -1.45 10.83
N LEU A 183 -7.01 -2.12 11.56
CA LEU A 183 -6.18 -3.20 10.99
C LEU A 183 -7.03 -4.37 10.49
N LEU A 184 -8.05 -4.76 11.26
CA LEU A 184 -8.98 -5.82 10.86
C LEU A 184 -9.68 -5.48 9.53
N ARG A 185 -10.10 -4.22 9.34
CA ARG A 185 -10.67 -3.76 8.06
C ARG A 185 -9.66 -3.85 6.92
N CYS A 186 -8.38 -3.53 7.15
CA CYS A 186 -7.34 -3.71 6.13
C CYS A 186 -7.20 -5.19 5.73
N VAL A 187 -7.12 -6.11 6.70
CA VAL A 187 -7.05 -7.56 6.45
C VAL A 187 -8.25 -8.04 5.61
N PHE A 188 -9.47 -7.59 5.94
CA PHE A 188 -10.66 -7.94 5.17
C PHE A 188 -10.70 -7.28 3.78
N ALA A 189 -10.08 -6.11 3.62
CA ALA A 189 -9.97 -5.42 2.34
C ALA A 189 -8.94 -6.08 1.40
N GLU A 190 -8.02 -6.92 1.91
CA GLU A 190 -7.09 -7.73 1.13
C GLU A 190 -7.76 -8.88 0.37
N ARG A 191 -8.94 -9.33 0.80
CA ARG A 191 -9.71 -10.45 0.21
C ARG A 191 -9.03 -11.82 0.20
N LYS A 192 -7.89 -11.97 0.87
CA LYS A 192 -7.19 -13.26 1.05
C LYS A 192 -7.88 -14.12 2.10
N SER A 193 -8.50 -15.22 1.67
CA SER A 193 -9.28 -16.15 2.51
C SER A 193 -8.51 -16.65 3.73
N ALA A 194 -7.28 -17.13 3.56
CA ALA A 194 -6.45 -17.65 4.65
C ALA A 194 -6.19 -16.60 5.74
N ARG A 195 -5.94 -15.33 5.37
CA ARG A 195 -5.72 -14.24 6.33
C ARG A 195 -7.01 -13.87 7.05
N VAL A 196 -8.14 -13.82 6.33
CA VAL A 196 -9.47 -13.57 6.91
C VAL A 196 -9.86 -14.66 7.90
N GLU A 197 -9.64 -15.92 7.56
CA GLU A 197 -9.93 -17.05 8.45
C GLU A 197 -9.09 -17.01 9.73
N LYS A 198 -7.80 -16.67 9.60
CA LYS A 198 -6.91 -16.48 10.75
C LYS A 198 -7.36 -15.31 11.63
N ALA A 199 -7.75 -14.18 11.03
CA ALA A 199 -8.30 -13.03 11.77
C ALA A 199 -9.56 -13.40 12.56
N LEU A 200 -10.52 -14.10 11.92
CA LEU A 200 -11.74 -14.57 12.58
C LEU A 200 -11.43 -15.54 13.71
N SER A 201 -10.45 -16.44 13.53
CA SER A 201 -10.01 -17.37 14.57
C SER A 201 -9.42 -16.65 15.78
N VAL A 202 -8.64 -15.59 15.55
CA VAL A 202 -8.11 -14.72 16.62
C VAL A 202 -9.24 -14.05 17.39
N ILE A 203 -10.22 -13.47 16.70
CA ILE A 203 -11.40 -12.85 17.35
C ILE A 203 -12.16 -13.90 18.16
N ALA A 204 -12.37 -15.09 17.62
CA ALA A 204 -13.08 -16.19 18.30
C ALA A 204 -12.34 -16.73 19.54
N ALA A 205 -11.08 -16.37 19.73
CA ALA A 205 -10.26 -16.75 20.88
C ALA A 205 -10.20 -15.65 21.95
N LEU A 206 -10.73 -14.45 21.69
CA LEU A 206 -10.72 -13.36 22.66
C LEU A 206 -11.59 -13.68 23.88
N PRO A 207 -11.13 -13.36 25.10
CA PRO A 207 -11.86 -13.69 26.32
C PRO A 207 -13.12 -12.82 26.51
N LEU A 208 -13.09 -11.57 26.04
CA LEU A 208 -14.17 -10.61 26.24
C LEU A 208 -15.13 -10.59 25.06
N LYS A 209 -16.40 -10.91 25.31
CA LYS A 209 -17.48 -10.87 24.31
C LYS A 209 -17.67 -9.48 23.71
N SER A 210 -17.50 -8.42 24.52
CA SER A 210 -17.59 -7.03 24.05
C SER A 210 -16.56 -6.73 22.96
N GLN A 211 -15.32 -7.21 23.11
CA GLN A 211 -14.28 -7.06 22.10
C GLN A 211 -14.62 -7.80 20.81
N GLN A 212 -15.12 -9.05 20.92
CA GLN A 212 -15.58 -9.81 19.76
C GLN A 212 -16.67 -9.05 19.00
N LEU A 213 -17.67 -8.54 19.72
CA LEU A 213 -18.77 -7.78 19.16
C LEU A 213 -18.30 -6.50 18.46
N THR A 214 -17.44 -5.71 19.11
CA THR A 214 -16.88 -4.47 18.53
C THR A 214 -16.12 -4.75 17.23
N LEU A 215 -15.27 -5.76 17.22
CA LEU A 215 -14.46 -6.11 16.04
C LEU A 215 -15.31 -6.61 14.88
N LEU A 216 -16.21 -7.56 15.13
CA LEU A 216 -17.14 -8.06 14.10
C LEU A 216 -18.07 -6.96 13.59
N GLY A 217 -18.60 -6.12 14.50
CA GLY A 217 -19.46 -4.99 14.15
C GLY A 217 -18.75 -3.95 13.28
N SER A 218 -17.45 -3.72 13.50
CA SER A 218 -16.65 -2.76 12.73
C SER A 218 -16.50 -3.11 11.24
N LEU A 219 -16.65 -4.39 10.88
CA LEU A 219 -16.56 -4.87 9.51
C LEU A 219 -17.85 -4.61 8.72
N ALA A 220 -18.99 -4.79 9.38
CA ALA A 220 -20.32 -4.83 8.76
C ALA A 220 -20.77 -3.50 8.13
N ILE A 221 -20.18 -2.39 8.55
CA ILE A 221 -20.62 -1.04 8.20
C ILE A 221 -19.61 -0.27 7.34
N HIS A 222 -18.41 -0.81 7.12
CA HIS A 222 -17.33 -0.03 6.54
C HIS A 222 -17.20 -0.26 5.02
N PRO A 223 -17.32 0.78 4.17
CA PRO A 223 -17.31 0.64 2.71
C PRO A 223 -16.07 -0.05 2.14
N THR A 224 -14.89 0.15 2.74
CA THR A 224 -13.66 -0.52 2.30
C THR A 224 -13.73 -2.04 2.38
N VAL A 225 -14.64 -2.57 3.20
CA VAL A 225 -14.91 -4.00 3.37
C VAL A 225 -16.19 -4.42 2.64
N THR A 226 -17.26 -3.64 2.71
CA THR A 226 -18.59 -4.03 2.21
C THR A 226 -18.82 -3.73 0.73
N ALA A 227 -18.16 -2.71 0.16
CA ALA A 227 -18.36 -2.29 -1.24
C ALA A 227 -17.57 -3.11 -2.26
N LYS A 228 -16.74 -4.06 -1.80
CA LYS A 228 -15.90 -4.91 -2.65
C LYS A 228 -16.57 -6.27 -2.89
N ARG A 229 -16.09 -7.00 -3.90
CA ARG A 229 -16.48 -8.41 -4.19
C ARG A 229 -16.43 -9.30 -2.94
N PRO A 230 -17.23 -10.38 -2.85
CA PRO A 230 -17.15 -11.32 -1.74
C PRO A 230 -15.76 -11.96 -1.59
N ILE A 231 -15.39 -12.31 -0.36
CA ILE A 231 -14.18 -13.08 -0.01
C ILE A 231 -14.46 -14.55 -0.32
N LYS A 232 -13.73 -15.14 -1.26
CA LYS A 232 -13.90 -16.54 -1.64
C LYS A 232 -13.01 -17.45 -0.78
N CYS A 233 -13.64 -18.31 0.02
CA CYS A 233 -12.98 -19.35 0.80
C CYS A 233 -13.12 -20.71 0.08
N GLU A 234 -12.12 -21.57 0.25
CA GLU A 234 -12.11 -22.92 -0.34
C GLU A 234 -13.14 -23.84 0.33
N ALA A 235 -13.41 -23.62 1.62
CA ALA A 235 -14.39 -24.34 2.41
C ALA A 235 -15.04 -23.38 3.43
N GLU A 236 -16.01 -23.89 4.20
CA GLU A 236 -16.60 -23.14 5.30
C GLU A 236 -15.52 -22.81 6.36
N PRO A 237 -15.26 -21.51 6.67
CA PRO A 237 -14.23 -21.16 7.64
C PRO A 237 -14.52 -21.72 9.03
N ALA A 238 -13.54 -22.39 9.63
CA ALA A 238 -13.72 -23.07 10.93
C ALA A 238 -14.12 -22.11 12.06
N ALA A 239 -13.65 -20.86 11.99
CA ALA A 239 -14.02 -19.81 12.94
C ALA A 239 -15.53 -19.50 12.92
N LEU A 240 -16.18 -19.53 11.75
CA LEU A 240 -17.62 -19.29 11.64
C LEU A 240 -18.42 -20.40 12.32
N VAL A 241 -18.00 -21.66 12.18
CA VAL A 241 -18.61 -22.81 12.87
C VAL A 241 -18.49 -22.66 14.39
N LYS A 242 -17.33 -22.18 14.89
CA LYS A 242 -17.14 -21.90 16.32
C LYS A 242 -18.06 -20.76 16.80
N PHE A 243 -18.17 -19.67 16.04
CA PHE A 243 -19.04 -18.56 16.38
C PHE A 243 -20.54 -18.91 16.34
N ALA A 244 -20.97 -19.80 15.43
CA ALA A 244 -22.36 -20.25 15.35
C ALA A 244 -22.85 -20.89 16.67
N LYS A 245 -21.93 -21.44 17.48
CA LYS A 245 -22.26 -22.01 18.81
C LYS A 245 -22.50 -20.94 19.89
N ASN A 246 -22.17 -19.68 19.63
CA ASN A 246 -22.34 -18.59 20.60
C ASN A 246 -23.79 -18.08 20.60
N LYS A 247 -24.51 -18.19 21.71
CA LYS A 247 -25.92 -17.78 21.79
C LYS A 247 -26.15 -16.27 21.95
N ASP A 248 -25.10 -15.47 22.02
CA ASP A 248 -25.21 -14.02 22.16
C ASP A 248 -25.83 -13.38 20.90
N ALA A 249 -26.97 -12.70 21.07
CA ALA A 249 -27.72 -12.12 19.95
C ALA A 249 -26.96 -11.03 19.20
N GLY A 250 -26.13 -10.24 19.90
CA GLY A 250 -25.31 -9.20 19.30
C GLY A 250 -24.23 -9.80 18.40
N ILE A 251 -23.52 -10.81 18.90
CA ILE A 251 -22.50 -11.54 18.15
C ILE A 251 -23.12 -12.25 16.94
N GLN A 252 -24.28 -12.90 17.10
CA GLN A 252 -24.97 -13.54 15.97
C GLN A 252 -25.36 -12.54 14.89
N LYS A 253 -25.86 -11.36 15.26
CA LYS A 253 -26.18 -10.28 14.31
C LYS A 253 -24.94 -9.79 13.56
N ALA A 254 -23.83 -9.56 14.27
CA ALA A 254 -22.58 -9.13 13.66
C ALA A 254 -21.98 -10.22 12.76
N LEU A 255 -22.04 -11.48 13.18
CA LEU A 255 -21.59 -12.65 12.41
C LEU A 255 -22.39 -12.80 11.12
N ALA A 256 -23.71 -12.63 11.16
CA ALA A 256 -24.56 -12.69 9.97
C ALA A 256 -24.16 -11.64 8.92
N ALA A 257 -23.72 -10.45 9.35
CA ALA A 257 -23.20 -9.44 8.44
C ALA A 257 -21.84 -9.85 7.85
N VAL A 258 -20.93 -10.40 8.67
CA VAL A 258 -19.64 -10.93 8.20
C VAL A 258 -19.82 -12.11 7.23
N GLN A 259 -20.78 -12.99 7.51
CA GLN A 259 -21.11 -14.12 6.63
C GLN A 259 -21.57 -13.66 5.25
N LYS A 260 -22.21 -12.50 5.10
CA LYS A 260 -22.57 -11.96 3.76
C LYS A 260 -21.33 -11.58 2.94
N LEU A 261 -20.21 -11.30 3.60
CA LEU A 261 -18.95 -10.93 2.94
C LEU A 261 -18.16 -12.14 2.43
N ILE A 262 -18.46 -13.34 2.92
CA ILE A 262 -17.66 -14.55 2.67
C ILE A 262 -18.49 -15.58 1.91
N VAL A 263 -17.91 -16.18 0.87
CA VAL A 263 -18.55 -17.23 0.05
C VAL A 263 -17.65 -18.46 -0.01
N TRP A 264 -18.24 -19.64 -0.07
CA TRP A 264 -17.52 -20.91 -0.23
C TRP A 264 -18.40 -21.94 -0.97
N PRO A 265 -17.80 -22.97 -1.60
CA PRO A 265 -18.55 -24.05 -2.23
C PRO A 265 -19.51 -24.73 -1.25
N GLY A 266 -20.79 -24.86 -1.61
CA GLY A 266 -21.82 -25.48 -0.77
C GLY A 266 -22.52 -24.55 0.21
N LYS A 267 -22.16 -23.25 0.25
CA LYS A 267 -22.91 -22.27 1.04
C LYS A 267 -24.35 -22.11 0.49
N PRO A 268 -25.41 -22.24 1.32
CA PRO A 268 -26.78 -22.10 0.86
C PRO A 268 -27.04 -20.77 0.15
N GLY A 269 -27.66 -20.82 -1.03
CA GLY A 269 -28.00 -19.64 -1.83
C GLY A 269 -26.82 -18.97 -2.55
N VAL A 270 -25.63 -19.57 -2.54
CA VAL A 270 -24.45 -19.05 -3.25
C VAL A 270 -23.92 -20.08 -4.24
N GLN A 271 -23.97 -19.74 -5.53
CA GLN A 271 -23.23 -20.47 -6.54
C GLN A 271 -21.83 -19.85 -6.69
N VAL A 272 -20.81 -20.54 -6.18
CA VAL A 272 -19.43 -20.18 -6.45
C VAL A 272 -19.10 -20.74 -7.83
N VAL A 273 -19.08 -19.89 -8.86
CA VAL A 273 -18.52 -20.27 -10.16
C VAL A 273 -17.02 -20.48 -9.95
N ALA A 274 -16.56 -21.72 -10.12
CA ALA A 274 -15.14 -22.05 -10.06
C ALA A 274 -14.45 -21.37 -11.25
N LEU A 275 -13.40 -20.59 -10.97
CA LEU A 275 -12.58 -19.97 -12.00
C LEU A 275 -11.94 -21.08 -12.85
N THR A 276 -12.10 -21.01 -14.17
CA THR A 276 -11.36 -21.89 -15.08
C THR A 276 -9.86 -21.54 -14.99
N PRO A 277 -9.00 -22.49 -14.60
CA PRO A 277 -7.56 -22.29 -14.62
C PRO A 277 -7.08 -21.91 -16.02
N LEU A 278 -6.01 -21.11 -16.10
CA LEU A 278 -5.39 -20.82 -17.38
C LEU A 278 -4.78 -22.11 -17.95
N THR A 279 -4.92 -22.32 -19.25
CA THR A 279 -4.10 -23.28 -19.98
C THR A 279 -2.63 -22.85 -19.98
N ASN A 280 -1.70 -23.75 -20.32
CA ASN A 280 -0.27 -23.41 -20.37
C ASN A 280 0.03 -22.24 -21.34
N ASP A 281 -0.68 -22.19 -22.47
CA ASP A 281 -0.53 -21.11 -23.45
C ASP A 281 -1.07 -19.78 -22.90
N GLU A 282 -2.22 -19.81 -22.23
CA GLU A 282 -2.78 -18.61 -21.59
C GLU A 282 -1.95 -18.15 -20.37
N GLN A 283 -1.29 -19.07 -19.67
CA GLN A 283 -0.35 -18.74 -18.60
C GLN A 283 0.90 -18.05 -19.17
N SER A 284 1.43 -18.56 -20.28
CA SER A 284 2.54 -17.91 -20.99
C SER A 284 2.15 -16.51 -21.48
N GLN A 285 0.93 -16.37 -22.01
CA GLN A 285 0.34 -15.09 -22.38
C GLN A 285 0.22 -14.14 -21.18
N PHE A 286 -0.26 -14.63 -20.04
CA PHE A 286 -0.37 -13.85 -18.80
C PHE A 286 1.00 -13.33 -18.34
N ASP A 287 2.02 -14.18 -18.34
CA ASP A 287 3.37 -13.83 -17.92
C ASP A 287 4.03 -12.81 -18.86
N ALA A 288 3.82 -12.94 -20.17
CA ALA A 288 4.24 -11.93 -21.16
C ALA A 288 3.49 -10.60 -20.98
N GLY A 289 2.20 -10.67 -20.67
CA GLY A 289 1.35 -9.52 -20.41
C GLY A 289 1.81 -8.72 -19.19
N LYS A 290 2.27 -9.41 -18.14
CA LYS A 290 2.86 -8.80 -16.95
C LYS A 290 4.09 -7.95 -17.28
N GLN A 291 4.98 -8.44 -18.15
CA GLN A 291 6.17 -7.69 -18.58
C GLN A 291 5.78 -6.42 -19.33
N THR A 292 4.81 -6.54 -20.25
CA THR A 292 4.27 -5.38 -20.99
C THR A 292 3.64 -4.37 -20.03
N PHE A 293 2.86 -4.84 -19.05
CA PHE A 293 2.23 -4.00 -18.04
C PHE A 293 3.25 -3.22 -17.20
N ILE A 294 4.28 -3.90 -16.68
CA ILE A 294 5.32 -3.28 -15.86
C ILE A 294 6.10 -2.23 -16.67
N GLY A 295 6.44 -2.54 -17.92
CA GLY A 295 7.24 -1.65 -18.76
C GLY A 295 6.52 -0.40 -19.26
N LEU A 296 5.18 -0.45 -19.42
CA LEU A 296 4.43 0.62 -20.08
C LEU A 296 3.27 1.18 -19.26
N CYS A 297 2.51 0.33 -18.58
CA CYS A 297 1.24 0.72 -17.97
C CYS A 297 1.38 1.09 -16.50
N ALA A 298 2.32 0.45 -15.80
CA ALA A 298 2.49 0.56 -14.35
C ALA A 298 2.96 1.95 -13.88
N ALA A 299 3.59 2.76 -14.74
CA ALA A 299 3.99 4.12 -14.39
C ALA A 299 2.79 4.99 -13.99
N CYS A 300 1.63 4.79 -14.65
CA CYS A 300 0.39 5.50 -14.35
C CYS A 300 -0.53 4.65 -13.46
N HIS A 301 -0.82 3.41 -13.88
CA HIS A 301 -1.79 2.54 -13.20
C HIS A 301 -1.25 1.85 -11.94
N GLN A 302 0.03 2.07 -11.62
CA GLN A 302 0.79 1.44 -10.54
C GLN A 302 1.00 -0.06 -10.75
N PRO A 303 2.10 -0.65 -10.25
CA PRO A 303 2.30 -2.11 -10.27
C PRO A 303 1.16 -2.89 -9.58
N THR A 304 0.47 -2.24 -8.64
CA THR A 304 -0.68 -2.81 -7.92
C THR A 304 -2.00 -2.70 -8.67
N GLY A 305 -2.03 -2.04 -9.83
CA GLY A 305 -3.26 -1.78 -10.60
C GLY A 305 -4.24 -0.84 -9.92
N LYS A 306 -3.92 -0.26 -8.77
CA LYS A 306 -4.81 0.64 -8.02
C LYS A 306 -4.89 2.05 -8.61
N GLY A 307 -4.06 2.36 -9.59
CA GLY A 307 -3.93 3.71 -10.11
C GLY A 307 -3.42 4.69 -9.04
N LEU A 308 -3.57 5.96 -9.34
CA LEU A 308 -3.28 7.07 -8.44
C LEU A 308 -4.35 8.13 -8.66
N GLU A 309 -5.05 8.52 -7.60
CA GLU A 309 -6.11 9.53 -7.68
C GLU A 309 -5.54 10.83 -8.27
N GLY A 310 -6.29 11.44 -9.19
CA GLY A 310 -5.84 12.61 -9.94
C GLY A 310 -4.87 12.33 -11.09
N LEU A 311 -4.38 11.10 -11.26
CA LEU A 311 -3.48 10.71 -12.36
C LEU A 311 -4.06 9.62 -13.26
N ALA A 312 -4.39 8.46 -12.70
CA ALA A 312 -4.84 7.31 -13.49
C ALA A 312 -5.86 6.45 -12.71
N PRO A 313 -6.90 5.95 -13.37
CA PRO A 313 -7.91 5.13 -12.73
C PRO A 313 -7.36 3.75 -12.29
N PRO A 314 -7.97 3.13 -11.27
CA PRO A 314 -7.68 1.75 -10.93
C PRO A 314 -8.09 0.80 -12.05
N LEU A 315 -7.22 -0.15 -12.36
CA LEU A 315 -7.53 -1.33 -13.17
C LEU A 315 -7.99 -2.48 -12.28
N ALA A 316 -7.45 -2.60 -11.07
CA ALA A 316 -7.87 -3.56 -10.06
C ALA A 316 -9.32 -3.31 -9.61
N ASP A 317 -10.14 -4.36 -9.66
CA ASP A 317 -11.59 -4.36 -9.48
C ASP A 317 -12.34 -3.38 -10.42
N SER A 318 -11.79 -3.05 -11.58
CA SER A 318 -12.42 -2.11 -12.52
C SER A 318 -13.55 -2.76 -13.30
N GLU A 319 -14.69 -2.08 -13.36
CA GLU A 319 -15.84 -2.46 -14.18
C GLU A 319 -15.50 -2.46 -15.68
N TRP A 320 -14.53 -1.66 -16.10
CA TRP A 320 -14.05 -1.60 -17.48
C TRP A 320 -13.20 -2.82 -17.84
N VAL A 321 -12.30 -3.22 -16.94
CA VAL A 321 -11.41 -4.37 -17.14
C VAL A 321 -12.18 -5.69 -17.10
N ASN A 322 -13.10 -5.84 -16.15
CA ASN A 322 -13.90 -7.05 -15.99
C ASN A 322 -15.10 -7.14 -16.94
N GLY A 323 -15.48 -6.03 -17.57
CA GLY A 323 -16.57 -5.95 -18.53
C GLY A 323 -16.20 -6.42 -19.93
N ASN A 324 -16.80 -5.76 -20.94
CA ASN A 324 -16.62 -6.09 -22.36
C ASN A 324 -15.16 -5.85 -22.81
N PRO A 325 -14.41 -6.91 -23.18
CA PRO A 325 -12.99 -6.80 -23.55
C PRO A 325 -12.76 -5.94 -24.80
N ALA A 326 -13.78 -5.74 -25.63
CA ALA A 326 -13.71 -4.91 -26.83
C ALA A 326 -13.46 -3.43 -26.52
N ARG A 327 -13.91 -2.96 -25.34
CA ARG A 327 -13.75 -1.56 -24.89
C ARG A 327 -12.30 -1.30 -24.49
N ILE A 328 -11.73 -2.14 -23.64
CA ILE A 328 -10.34 -2.00 -23.18
C ILE A 328 -9.32 -2.26 -24.29
N ALA A 329 -9.62 -3.15 -25.25
CA ALA A 329 -8.77 -3.29 -26.44
C ALA A 329 -8.71 -2.00 -27.27
N ARG A 330 -9.85 -1.32 -27.44
CA ARG A 330 -9.93 -0.02 -28.11
C ARG A 330 -9.21 1.09 -27.37
N ILE A 331 -9.34 1.12 -26.04
CA ILE A 331 -8.61 2.07 -25.18
C ILE A 331 -7.10 1.87 -25.33
N VAL A 332 -6.59 0.64 -25.26
CA VAL A 332 -5.15 0.39 -25.41
C VAL A 332 -4.67 0.80 -26.81
N MET A 333 -5.42 0.50 -27.87
CA MET A 333 -5.00 0.82 -29.24
C MET A 333 -5.00 2.31 -29.55
N HIS A 334 -6.00 3.05 -29.06
CA HIS A 334 -6.29 4.41 -29.54
C HIS A 334 -6.30 5.48 -28.43
N GLY A 335 -6.14 5.09 -27.18
CA GLY A 335 -6.22 5.97 -26.02
C GLY A 335 -7.65 6.23 -25.56
N LEU A 336 -7.76 6.95 -24.45
CA LEU A 336 -9.02 7.36 -23.82
C LEU A 336 -8.94 8.82 -23.42
N ARG A 337 -9.92 9.62 -23.81
CA ARG A 337 -10.09 11.01 -23.39
C ARG A 337 -11.11 11.09 -22.26
N GLY A 338 -10.73 11.77 -21.19
CA GLY A 338 -11.62 12.04 -20.06
C GLY A 338 -12.79 12.97 -20.43
N PRO A 339 -13.85 13.02 -19.62
CA PRO A 339 -14.01 12.32 -18.36
C PRO A 339 -14.42 10.84 -18.52
N VAL A 340 -13.93 9.99 -17.62
CA VAL A 340 -14.38 8.60 -17.44
C VAL A 340 -14.67 8.33 -15.97
N LYS A 341 -15.71 7.54 -15.68
CA LYS A 341 -16.03 7.08 -14.33
C LYS A 341 -15.47 5.67 -14.12
N VAL A 342 -14.71 5.51 -13.05
CA VAL A 342 -14.18 4.21 -12.63
C VAL A 342 -14.36 4.08 -11.13
N LYS A 343 -15.08 3.03 -10.68
CA LYS A 343 -15.41 2.79 -9.26
C LYS A 343 -16.04 4.01 -8.56
N GLY A 344 -16.85 4.77 -9.29
CA GLY A 344 -17.56 5.95 -8.77
C GLY A 344 -16.74 7.25 -8.72
N LEU A 345 -15.44 7.21 -9.03
CA LEU A 345 -14.59 8.39 -9.15
C LEU A 345 -14.48 8.83 -10.62
N THR A 346 -14.40 10.14 -10.84
CA THR A 346 -14.25 10.74 -12.17
C THR A 346 -12.78 11.04 -12.45
N TYR A 347 -12.28 10.59 -13.60
CA TYR A 347 -10.93 10.86 -14.10
C TYR A 347 -11.02 11.64 -15.40
N SER A 348 -10.38 12.80 -15.46
CA SER A 348 -10.49 13.74 -16.59
C SER A 348 -9.23 13.84 -17.45
N LEU A 349 -8.20 13.03 -17.17
CA LEU A 349 -6.96 13.02 -17.93
C LEU A 349 -7.06 12.11 -19.17
N ASP A 350 -6.27 12.43 -20.19
CA ASP A 350 -6.14 11.63 -21.39
C ASP A 350 -5.13 10.48 -21.17
N MET A 351 -5.54 9.26 -21.48
CA MET A 351 -4.66 8.10 -21.62
C MET A 351 -4.14 8.03 -23.06
N PRO A 352 -2.82 8.13 -23.30
CA PRO A 352 -2.25 8.01 -24.64
C PRO A 352 -2.49 6.64 -25.28
N ALA A 353 -2.52 6.62 -26.61
CA ALA A 353 -2.61 5.39 -27.39
C ALA A 353 -1.34 4.54 -27.29
N ALA A 354 -1.49 3.23 -27.12
CA ALA A 354 -0.43 2.23 -27.23
C ALA A 354 -0.59 1.38 -28.51
N GLY A 355 -1.10 1.98 -29.58
CA GLY A 355 -1.36 1.31 -30.87
C GLY A 355 -0.11 0.74 -31.56
N PHE A 356 1.09 1.16 -31.14
CA PHE A 356 2.38 0.62 -31.60
C PHE A 356 2.65 -0.80 -31.10
N LEU A 357 1.93 -1.28 -30.08
CA LEU A 357 2.00 -2.66 -29.62
C LEU A 357 1.40 -3.61 -30.67
N SER A 358 2.01 -4.77 -30.83
CA SER A 358 1.48 -5.85 -31.68
C SER A 358 0.17 -6.43 -31.13
N ASP A 359 -0.59 -7.14 -31.97
CA ASP A 359 -1.83 -7.80 -31.54
C ASP A 359 -1.59 -8.80 -30.40
N ALA A 360 -0.45 -9.51 -30.44
CA ALA A 360 -0.03 -10.40 -29.37
C ALA A 360 0.18 -9.62 -28.07
N GLN A 361 1.01 -8.57 -28.07
CA GLN A 361 1.29 -7.79 -26.86
C GLN A 361 0.04 -7.15 -26.25
N ILE A 362 -0.91 -6.69 -27.07
CA ILE A 362 -2.19 -6.19 -26.57
C ILE A 362 -3.02 -7.33 -25.98
N ALA A 363 -3.10 -8.48 -26.64
CA ALA A 363 -3.81 -9.64 -26.09
C ALA A 363 -3.21 -10.07 -24.74
N ASP A 364 -1.88 -10.11 -24.65
CA ASP A 364 -1.12 -10.48 -23.48
C ASP A 364 -1.42 -9.54 -22.30
N VAL A 365 -1.28 -8.22 -22.49
CA VAL A 365 -1.54 -7.26 -21.40
C VAL A 365 -3.01 -7.26 -20.97
N LEU A 366 -3.94 -7.46 -21.92
CA LEU A 366 -5.37 -7.55 -21.59
C LEU A 366 -5.70 -8.83 -20.82
N THR A 367 -5.09 -9.97 -21.18
CA THR A 367 -5.19 -11.21 -20.41
C THR A 367 -4.62 -11.02 -19.01
N TYR A 368 -3.45 -10.40 -18.88
CA TYR A 368 -2.82 -10.11 -17.59
C TYR A 368 -3.75 -9.31 -16.68
N ILE A 369 -4.20 -8.13 -17.11
CA ILE A 369 -5.05 -7.28 -16.25
C ILE A 369 -6.42 -7.91 -15.96
N ARG A 370 -6.89 -8.86 -16.77
CA ARG A 370 -8.17 -9.58 -16.58
C ARG A 370 -8.05 -10.82 -15.69
N ARG A 371 -6.84 -11.21 -15.33
CA ARG A 371 -6.54 -12.39 -14.48
C ARG A 371 -5.71 -12.04 -13.25
N GLU A 372 -5.13 -10.85 -13.21
CA GLU A 372 -4.42 -10.29 -12.06
C GLU A 372 -5.40 -9.65 -11.07
N TRP A 373 -4.98 -9.45 -9.81
CA TRP A 373 -5.79 -8.81 -8.75
C TRP A 373 -7.11 -9.55 -8.47
N ASP A 374 -7.05 -10.89 -8.46
CA ASP A 374 -8.17 -11.86 -8.38
C ASP A 374 -9.32 -11.59 -9.37
N HIS A 375 -9.02 -10.98 -10.52
CA HIS A 375 -9.96 -10.95 -11.62
C HIS A 375 -10.16 -12.35 -12.20
N GLU A 376 -11.38 -12.59 -12.67
CA GLU A 376 -11.84 -13.89 -13.16
C GLU A 376 -12.33 -13.81 -14.60
N ALA A 377 -12.03 -12.70 -15.26
CA ALA A 377 -12.52 -12.43 -16.60
C ALA A 377 -11.73 -13.28 -17.61
N ALA A 378 -12.42 -13.75 -18.66
CA ALA A 378 -11.80 -14.64 -19.64
C ALA A 378 -10.56 -13.99 -20.30
N PRO A 379 -9.49 -14.77 -20.58
CA PRO A 379 -8.35 -14.33 -21.37
C PRO A 379 -8.77 -13.76 -22.73
N VAL A 380 -7.94 -12.86 -23.26
CA VAL A 380 -8.18 -12.22 -24.57
C VAL A 380 -7.32 -12.91 -25.63
N LYS A 381 -7.98 -13.43 -26.66
CA LYS A 381 -7.32 -14.10 -27.78
C LYS A 381 -6.68 -13.08 -28.74
N ILE A 382 -5.58 -13.46 -29.37
CA ILE A 382 -4.88 -12.62 -30.37
C ILE A 382 -5.79 -12.28 -31.55
N ASP A 383 -6.55 -13.25 -32.07
CA ASP A 383 -7.48 -13.04 -33.19
C ASP A 383 -8.59 -12.04 -32.86
N PHE A 384 -9.00 -11.99 -31.59
CA PHE A 384 -9.97 -10.99 -31.13
C PHE A 384 -9.37 -9.59 -31.24
N VAL A 385 -8.14 -9.40 -30.76
CA VAL A 385 -7.43 -8.12 -30.86
C VAL A 385 -7.23 -7.71 -32.32
N LYS A 386 -6.81 -8.63 -33.18
CA LYS A 386 -6.67 -8.40 -34.63
C LYS A 386 -7.98 -7.92 -35.26
N THR A 387 -9.10 -8.54 -34.89
CA THR A 387 -10.44 -8.13 -35.33
C THR A 387 -10.78 -6.71 -34.89
N ILE A 388 -10.50 -6.35 -33.64
CA ILE A 388 -10.72 -4.99 -33.13
C ILE A 388 -9.83 -3.97 -33.84
N ARG A 389 -8.57 -4.32 -34.12
CA ARG A 389 -7.64 -3.44 -34.85
C ARG A 389 -8.16 -3.14 -36.25
N GLU A 390 -8.62 -4.15 -36.98
CA GLU A 390 -9.18 -3.94 -38.32
C GLU A 390 -10.45 -3.08 -38.28
N GLN A 391 -11.34 -3.32 -37.30
CA GLN A 391 -12.54 -2.51 -37.09
C GLN A 391 -12.26 -1.03 -36.78
N THR A 392 -11.03 -0.69 -36.38
CA THR A 392 -10.66 0.65 -35.90
C THR A 392 -9.48 1.27 -36.65
N LYS A 393 -9.06 0.67 -37.76
CA LYS A 393 -7.86 1.03 -38.54
C LYS A 393 -7.78 2.49 -39.01
N GLY A 394 -8.93 3.15 -39.17
CA GLY A 394 -9.00 4.56 -39.59
C GLY A 394 -9.16 5.57 -38.45
N ARG A 395 -9.19 5.12 -37.19
CA ARG A 395 -9.37 6.01 -36.04
C ARG A 395 -8.03 6.60 -35.60
N ASN A 396 -7.97 7.92 -35.48
CA ASN A 396 -6.81 8.66 -34.97
C ASN A 396 -7.08 9.37 -33.64
N ASP A 397 -8.35 9.47 -33.23
CA ASP A 397 -8.77 10.12 -32.00
C ASP A 397 -8.92 9.12 -30.85
N ALA A 398 -8.61 9.58 -29.64
CA ALA A 398 -8.89 8.85 -28.42
C ALA A 398 -10.40 8.57 -28.26
N TRP A 399 -10.73 7.47 -27.60
CA TRP A 399 -12.12 7.13 -27.27
C TRP A 399 -12.65 7.99 -26.13
N THR A 400 -13.95 8.23 -26.10
CA THR A 400 -14.65 8.78 -24.93
C THR A 400 -15.44 7.69 -24.22
N GLU A 401 -15.74 7.88 -22.93
CA GLU A 401 -16.61 6.97 -22.16
C GLU A 401 -17.94 6.69 -22.90
N LYS A 402 -18.57 7.74 -23.42
CA LYS A 402 -19.85 7.65 -24.13
C LYS A 402 -19.78 6.74 -25.37
N GLU A 403 -18.74 6.87 -26.17
CA GLU A 403 -18.55 6.03 -27.36
C GLU A 403 -18.33 4.55 -26.96
N LEU A 404 -17.51 4.30 -25.94
CA LEU A 404 -17.20 2.94 -25.49
C LEU A 404 -18.41 2.24 -24.86
N LEU A 405 -19.23 2.96 -24.10
CA LEU A 405 -20.47 2.42 -23.55
C LEU A 405 -21.51 2.10 -24.63
N GLY A 406 -21.43 2.76 -25.79
CA GLY A 406 -22.25 2.44 -26.97
C GLY A 406 -21.89 1.11 -27.66
N ILE A 407 -20.72 0.53 -27.34
CA ILE A 407 -20.28 -0.76 -27.87
C ILE A 407 -20.98 -1.86 -27.08
N LYS A 408 -21.79 -2.66 -27.80
CA LYS A 408 -22.51 -3.82 -27.25
C LYS A 408 -21.57 -4.97 -26.95
#